data_AF-A0A2T9YXP7-F1
#
_entry.id   AF-A0A2T9YXP7-F1
#
_cell.length_a   1.000
_cell.length_b   1.000
_cell.length_c   1.000
_cell.angle_alpha   90.00
_cell.angle_beta   90.00
_cell.angle_gamma   90.00
#
_symmetry.space_group_name_H-M   'P 1'
#
loop_
_entity.id
_entity.type
_entity.pdbx_description
1 polymer ?
#
loop_
_entity_poly.entity_id
_entity_poly.type
_entity_poly.pdbx_seq_one_letter_code
_entity_poly.pdbx_strand_id
1 'polypeptide(L)'
;MFNKTKFSLGFIGAALFSQVACTEHQISGSIIKHKLNDSKVLVDIVKDGKREVYGWYITHLYNQECIGDCTREIFYDTRKTPIYFNTKSIEYNDNGLSYAFNFDSSSVLSYECKTIESCDSFVLTFSGRYSTPDQ
;
A
#
# COMPACT_ATOMS: atom_id res chain seq x y z
N MET A 1 -21.30 -15.09 69.92
CA MET A 1 -20.67 -16.07 69.00
C MET A 1 -21.56 -16.21 67.78
N PHE A 2 -21.12 -15.74 66.61
CA PHE A 2 -21.30 -16.33 65.27
C PHE A 2 -20.76 -15.33 64.24
N ASN A 3 -19.44 -15.35 64.09
CA ASN A 3 -18.73 -14.88 62.91
C ASN A 3 -19.06 -15.82 61.75
N LYS A 4 -19.34 -15.30 60.56
CA LYS A 4 -19.07 -15.94 59.24
C LYS A 4 -19.47 -14.99 58.11
N THR A 5 -18.64 -13.98 57.85
CA THR A 5 -18.62 -13.26 56.58
C THR A 5 -18.04 -14.22 55.54
N LYS A 6 -18.86 -14.71 54.59
CA LYS A 6 -18.36 -15.51 53.47
C LYS A 6 -17.72 -14.59 52.45
N PHE A 7 -16.40 -14.48 52.54
CA PHE A 7 -15.53 -14.12 51.43
C PHE A 7 -15.60 -15.26 50.40
N SER A 8 -15.96 -14.96 49.15
CA SER A 8 -15.47 -15.78 48.04
C SER A 8 -15.47 -15.00 46.73
N LEU A 9 -14.25 -14.60 46.37
CA LEU A 9 -13.67 -14.62 45.03
C LEU A 9 -14.38 -13.79 43.96
N GLY A 10 -14.01 -12.51 43.94
CA GLY A 10 -14.00 -11.74 42.72
C GLY A 10 -13.13 -12.44 41.67
N PHE A 11 -13.80 -13.04 40.68
CA PHE A 11 -13.19 -13.29 39.38
C PHE A 11 -13.07 -11.92 38.70
N ILE A 12 -11.97 -11.21 38.97
CA ILE A 12 -11.49 -10.23 38.00
C ILE A 12 -10.89 -11.08 36.88
N GLY A 13 -11.74 -11.41 35.91
CA GLY A 13 -11.28 -11.91 34.63
C GLY A 13 -10.38 -10.83 34.04
N ALA A 14 -9.07 -10.99 34.21
CA ALA A 14 -8.09 -10.27 33.42
C ALA A 14 -8.28 -10.74 31.99
N ALA A 15 -9.15 -10.05 31.25
CA ALA A 15 -9.10 -10.07 29.80
C ALA A 15 -7.72 -9.50 29.45
N LEU A 16 -6.75 -10.40 29.26
CA LEU A 16 -5.52 -10.10 28.58
C LEU A 16 -5.93 -9.80 27.14
N PHE A 17 -6.36 -8.55 26.89
CA PHE A 17 -6.27 -7.99 25.55
C PHE A 17 -4.80 -8.05 25.22
N SER A 18 -4.38 -9.05 24.43
CA SER A 18 -3.09 -9.04 23.78
C SER A 18 -3.09 -7.79 22.91
N GLN A 19 -2.61 -6.68 23.44
CA GLN A 19 -2.27 -5.51 22.66
C GLN A 19 -1.15 -6.00 21.76
N VAL A 20 -1.50 -6.41 20.55
CA VAL A 20 -0.52 -6.59 19.48
C VAL A 20 0.02 -5.19 19.28
N ALA A 21 1.21 -4.94 19.82
CA ALA A 21 1.87 -3.67 19.63
C ALA A 21 2.08 -3.50 18.11
N CYS A 22 1.87 -2.29 17.62
CA CYS A 22 1.94 -1.98 16.21
C CYS A 22 2.97 -0.88 15.98
N THR A 23 3.76 -1.05 14.94
CA THR A 23 4.68 -0.03 14.45
C THR A 23 3.98 0.77 13.35
N GLU A 24 3.92 2.09 13.51
CA GLU A 24 3.43 3.00 12.48
C GLU A 24 4.57 3.33 11.51
N HIS A 25 4.29 3.20 10.22
CA HIS A 25 5.19 3.51 9.14
C HIS A 25 4.67 4.69 8.33
N GLN A 26 5.60 5.51 7.86
CA GLN A 26 5.31 6.53 6.85
C GLN A 26 5.78 6.03 5.49
N ILE A 27 4.93 6.18 4.47
CA ILE A 27 5.27 5.83 3.10
C ILE A 27 4.92 6.97 2.15
N SER A 28 5.76 7.14 1.14
CA SER A 28 5.48 7.99 0.00
C SER A 28 6.10 7.40 -1.26
N GLY A 29 5.61 7.83 -2.41
CA GLY A 29 6.21 7.42 -3.66
C GLY A 29 5.59 8.04 -4.88
N SER A 30 6.15 7.67 -6.02
CA SER A 30 5.68 8.07 -7.33
C SER A 30 5.79 6.95 -8.35
N ILE A 31 4.81 6.90 -9.28
CA ILE A 31 4.83 6.09 -10.49
C ILE A 31 4.76 7.05 -11.66
N ILE A 32 5.79 7.02 -12.50
CA ILE A 32 5.97 7.99 -13.58
C ILE A 32 6.08 7.26 -14.91
N LYS A 33 5.20 7.60 -15.86
CA LYS A 33 5.33 7.16 -17.25
C LYS A 33 5.79 8.34 -18.11
N HIS A 34 6.82 8.08 -18.92
CA HIS A 34 7.28 9.02 -19.94
C HIS A 34 6.96 8.44 -21.32
N LYS A 35 6.48 9.30 -22.24
CA LYS A 35 6.14 8.94 -23.62
C LYS A 35 7.25 8.20 -24.37
N LEU A 36 8.51 8.52 -24.07
CA LEU A 36 9.67 7.91 -24.73
C LEU A 36 9.97 6.46 -24.29
N ASN A 37 9.32 5.98 -23.23
CA ASN A 37 9.59 4.67 -22.63
C ASN A 37 8.29 3.90 -22.41
N ASP A 38 7.56 3.67 -23.50
CA ASP A 38 6.13 3.38 -23.49
C ASP A 38 5.71 2.09 -22.75
N SER A 39 6.66 1.16 -22.57
CA SER A 39 6.44 -0.11 -21.88
C SER A 39 6.83 -0.12 -20.40
N LYS A 40 7.43 0.96 -19.90
CA LYS A 40 7.97 1.03 -18.53
C LYS A 40 7.50 2.24 -17.77
N VAL A 41 7.41 2.07 -16.45
CA VAL A 41 7.20 3.15 -15.49
C VAL A 41 8.42 3.26 -14.59
N LEU A 42 8.81 4.49 -14.26
CA LEU A 42 9.75 4.77 -13.19
C LEU A 42 8.97 4.71 -11.87
N VAL A 43 9.46 3.91 -10.92
CA VAL A 43 8.91 3.81 -9.57
C VAL A 43 9.94 4.29 -8.58
N ASP A 44 9.57 5.19 -7.68
CA ASP A 44 10.34 5.59 -6.50
C ASP A 44 9.43 5.48 -5.28
N ILE A 45 9.75 4.61 -4.32
CA ILE A 45 9.01 4.42 -3.07
C ILE A 45 9.97 4.55 -1.90
N VAL A 46 9.57 5.37 -0.93
CA VAL A 46 10.29 5.65 0.30
C VAL A 46 9.42 5.27 1.49
N LYS A 47 9.95 4.43 2.37
CA LYS A 47 9.34 4.02 3.64
C LYS A 47 10.24 4.45 4.79
N ASP A 48 9.68 5.17 5.75
CA ASP A 48 10.40 5.70 6.93
C ASP A 48 11.70 6.44 6.57
N GLY A 49 11.65 7.22 5.47
CA GLY A 49 12.80 7.98 4.95
C GLY A 49 13.85 7.14 4.22
N LYS A 50 13.66 5.81 4.08
CA LYS A 50 14.54 4.92 3.33
C LYS A 50 13.91 4.53 2.00
N ARG A 51 14.66 4.67 0.91
CA ARG A 51 14.19 4.26 -0.42
C ARG A 51 14.16 2.74 -0.50
N GLU A 52 12.96 2.18 -0.69
CA GLU A 52 12.75 0.74 -0.85
C GLU A 52 12.72 0.30 -2.30
N VAL A 53 12.14 1.12 -3.18
CA VAL A 53 12.00 0.80 -4.61
C VAL A 53 12.52 1.97 -5.42
N TYR A 54 13.37 1.68 -6.41
CA TYR A 54 13.87 2.67 -7.37
C TYR A 54 14.22 2.00 -8.70
N GLY A 55 13.52 2.37 -9.76
CA GLY A 55 13.91 1.89 -11.09
C GLY A 55 12.80 1.91 -12.12
N TRP A 56 13.16 1.46 -13.32
CA TRP A 56 12.25 1.33 -14.45
C TRP A 56 11.72 -0.09 -14.55
N TYR A 57 10.41 -0.24 -14.42
CA TYR A 57 9.74 -1.54 -14.36
C TYR A 57 8.70 -1.66 -15.47
N ILE A 58 8.54 -2.88 -15.98
CA ILE A 58 7.46 -3.23 -16.90
C ILE A 58 6.19 -3.44 -16.07
N THR A 59 5.07 -2.97 -16.61
CA THR A 59 3.75 -3.17 -16.00
C THR A 59 2.97 -4.25 -16.75
N HIS A 60 2.20 -5.05 -16.03
CA HIS A 60 1.30 -6.04 -16.63
C HIS A 60 -0.14 -5.73 -16.23
N LEU A 61 -1.11 -6.17 -17.03
CA LEU A 61 -2.52 -6.14 -16.63
C LEU A 61 -2.76 -7.26 -15.62
N TYR A 62 -3.24 -6.89 -14.43
CA TYR A 62 -3.60 -7.87 -13.40
C TYR A 62 -4.76 -8.77 -13.86
N ASN A 63 -5.74 -8.20 -14.55
CA ASN A 63 -6.83 -8.93 -15.19
C ASN A 63 -6.88 -8.58 -16.69
N GLN A 64 -6.65 -9.58 -17.54
CA GLN A 64 -6.63 -9.43 -19.01
C GLN A 64 -8.02 -9.13 -19.60
N GLU A 65 -9.09 -9.46 -18.89
CA GLU A 65 -10.47 -9.24 -19.34
C GLU A 65 -11.02 -7.86 -18.91
N CYS A 66 -10.22 -7.08 -18.19
CA CYS A 66 -10.66 -5.78 -17.70
C CYS A 66 -10.81 -4.75 -18.83
N ILE A 67 -11.86 -3.92 -18.74
CA ILE A 67 -12.13 -2.81 -19.66
C ILE A 67 -12.19 -1.52 -18.84
N GLY A 68 -11.44 -0.49 -19.26
CA GLY A 68 -11.42 0.83 -18.62
C GLY A 68 -10.21 1.05 -17.71
N ASP A 69 -10.43 1.63 -16.53
CA ASP A 69 -9.37 1.94 -15.57
C ASP A 69 -8.91 0.66 -14.83
N CYS A 70 -8.12 -0.13 -15.54
CA CYS A 70 -7.68 -1.45 -15.09
C CYS A 70 -6.48 -1.39 -14.17
N THR A 71 -6.47 -2.29 -13.18
CA THR A 71 -5.34 -2.49 -12.30
C THR A 71 -4.15 -3.07 -13.07
N ARG A 72 -3.01 -2.40 -12.90
CA ARG A 72 -1.71 -2.80 -13.38
C ARG A 72 -0.87 -3.33 -12.22
N GLU A 73 -0.02 -4.29 -12.50
CA GLU A 73 0.91 -4.87 -11.52
C GLU A 73 2.37 -4.59 -11.90
N ILE A 74 3.20 -4.33 -10.89
CA ILE A 74 4.63 -4.06 -11.02
C ILE A 74 5.41 -5.07 -10.18
N PHE A 75 6.18 -5.91 -10.84
CA PHE A 75 7.10 -6.85 -10.21
C PHE A 75 8.47 -6.17 -10.05
N TYR A 76 8.78 -5.72 -8.83
CA TYR A 76 10.03 -5.00 -8.53
C TYR A 76 11.08 -5.85 -7.78
N ASP A 77 10.65 -6.89 -7.06
CA ASP A 77 11.49 -7.97 -6.50
C ASP A 77 10.70 -9.27 -6.65
N THR A 78 11.32 -10.33 -7.18
CA THR A 78 10.67 -11.63 -7.42
C THR A 78 10.25 -12.36 -6.14
N ARG A 79 10.73 -11.92 -4.98
CA ARG A 79 10.40 -12.50 -3.66
C ARG A 79 9.34 -11.69 -2.92
N LYS A 80 8.93 -10.54 -3.45
CA LYS A 80 7.91 -9.68 -2.85
C LYS A 80 6.63 -9.71 -3.67
N THR A 81 5.51 -9.47 -3.00
CA THR A 81 4.23 -9.26 -3.66
C THR A 81 4.34 -8.04 -4.60
N PRO A 82 3.73 -8.09 -5.79
CA PRO A 82 3.72 -6.95 -6.71
C PRO A 82 3.07 -5.72 -6.08
N ILE A 83 3.42 -4.55 -6.62
CA ILE A 83 2.65 -3.34 -6.42
C ILE A 83 1.49 -3.35 -7.41
N TYR A 84 0.28 -3.04 -6.94
CA TYR A 84 -0.89 -2.89 -7.82
C TYR A 84 -1.31 -1.43 -7.90
N PHE A 85 -1.67 -0.93 -9.07
CA PHE A 85 -2.13 0.45 -9.20
C PHE A 85 -3.08 0.65 -10.38
N ASN A 86 -3.91 1.68 -10.32
CA ASN A 86 -4.73 2.19 -11.43
C ASN A 86 -4.65 3.72 -11.47
N THR A 87 -5.60 4.45 -12.07
CA THR A 87 -5.52 5.93 -12.05
C THR A 87 -5.82 6.57 -10.69
N LYS A 88 -6.38 5.83 -9.74
CA LYS A 88 -6.92 6.37 -8.48
C LYS A 88 -6.09 6.00 -7.26
N SER A 89 -5.58 4.79 -7.21
CA SER A 89 -4.93 4.25 -6.02
C SER A 89 -3.78 3.32 -6.35
N ILE A 90 -2.93 3.13 -5.35
CA ILE A 90 -1.85 2.15 -5.28
C ILE A 90 -2.09 1.22 -4.09
N GLU A 91 -1.81 -0.05 -4.28
CA GLU A 91 -1.69 -1.05 -3.23
C GLU A 91 -0.22 -1.43 -3.07
N TYR A 92 0.32 -1.15 -1.88
CA TYR A 92 1.67 -1.49 -1.47
C TYR A 92 1.61 -2.64 -0.46
N ASN A 93 2.45 -3.65 -0.66
CA ASN A 93 2.51 -4.81 0.22
C ASN A 93 3.75 -4.76 1.11
N ASP A 94 3.56 -4.90 2.41
CA ASP A 94 4.61 -4.97 3.41
C ASP A 94 4.38 -6.20 4.30
N ASN A 95 5.37 -7.10 4.34
CA ASN A 95 5.31 -8.34 5.12
C ASN A 95 4.03 -9.17 4.90
N GLY A 96 3.52 -9.21 3.67
CA GLY A 96 2.33 -9.98 3.30
C GLY A 96 1.01 -9.28 3.59
N LEU A 97 1.02 -8.07 4.16
CA LEU A 97 -0.16 -7.24 4.34
C LEU A 97 -0.22 -6.17 3.26
N SER A 98 -1.41 -5.96 2.71
CA SER A 98 -1.67 -4.97 1.66
C SER A 98 -2.24 -3.68 2.23
N TYR A 99 -1.69 -2.56 1.78
CA TYR A 99 -2.07 -1.22 2.20
C TYR A 99 -2.38 -0.37 0.97
N ALA A 100 -3.59 0.18 0.92
CA ALA A 100 -4.07 0.98 -0.20
C ALA A 100 -3.95 2.47 0.09
N PHE A 101 -3.44 3.24 -0.87
CA PHE A 101 -3.32 4.68 -0.81
C PHE A 101 -3.94 5.29 -2.06
N ASN A 102 -4.71 6.36 -1.88
CA ASN A 102 -5.15 7.17 -3.01
C ASN A 102 -3.98 8.02 -3.51
N PHE A 103 -3.99 8.34 -4.79
CA PHE A 103 -3.05 9.31 -5.33
C PHE A 103 -3.42 10.73 -4.92
N ASP A 104 -2.39 11.50 -4.61
CA ASP A 104 -2.45 12.88 -4.13
C ASP A 104 -2.85 13.84 -5.26
N SER A 105 -3.32 15.02 -4.92
CA SER A 105 -3.69 16.08 -5.88
C SER A 105 -2.53 16.60 -6.73
N SER A 106 -1.28 16.31 -6.34
CA SER A 106 -0.08 16.57 -7.14
C SER A 106 0.09 15.60 -8.32
N SER A 107 -0.74 14.56 -8.40
CA SER A 107 -0.74 13.63 -9.52
C SER A 107 -1.24 14.30 -10.79
N VAL A 108 -0.53 14.07 -11.89
CA VAL A 108 -0.82 14.64 -13.21
C VAL A 108 -1.03 13.51 -14.20
N LEU A 109 -2.24 13.45 -14.74
CA LEU A 109 -2.58 12.66 -15.93
C LEU A 109 -2.63 13.60 -17.13
N SER A 110 -2.07 13.22 -18.28
CA SER A 110 -2.26 14.02 -19.50
C SER A 110 -3.75 14.14 -19.83
N TYR A 111 -4.20 15.25 -20.41
CA TYR A 111 -5.62 15.62 -20.55
C TYR A 111 -6.52 14.54 -21.22
N GLU A 112 -5.96 13.68 -22.06
CA GLU A 112 -6.69 12.62 -22.77
C GLU A 112 -6.70 11.27 -22.03
N CYS A 113 -6.09 11.20 -20.85
CA CYS A 113 -6.02 9.99 -20.03
C CYS A 113 -7.37 9.64 -19.41
N LYS A 114 -7.93 8.50 -19.81
CA LYS A 114 -9.05 7.85 -19.10
C LYS A 114 -8.62 6.57 -18.38
N THR A 115 -7.49 5.99 -18.78
CA THR A 115 -6.94 4.75 -18.25
C THR A 115 -5.41 4.85 -18.24
N ILE A 116 -4.74 4.01 -17.43
CA ILE A 116 -3.26 3.94 -17.43
C ILE A 116 -2.70 3.56 -18.81
N GLU A 117 -3.42 2.74 -19.56
CA GLU A 117 -3.01 2.27 -20.89
C GLU A 117 -3.04 3.37 -21.95
N SER A 118 -4.10 4.17 -21.94
CA SER A 118 -4.28 5.24 -22.93
C SER A 118 -3.44 6.49 -22.62
N CYS A 119 -2.64 6.48 -21.54
CA CYS A 119 -1.78 7.57 -21.17
C CYS A 119 -0.39 7.44 -21.78
N ASP A 120 -0.02 8.40 -22.63
CA ASP A 120 1.37 8.58 -23.09
C ASP A 120 2.30 8.95 -21.93
N SER A 121 1.81 9.74 -20.98
CA SER A 121 2.60 10.18 -19.83
C SER A 121 1.73 10.47 -18.62
N PHE A 122 2.25 10.16 -17.44
CA PHE A 122 1.63 10.53 -16.18
C PHE A 122 2.67 10.60 -15.06
N VAL A 123 2.29 11.30 -13.99
CA VAL A 123 2.96 11.29 -12.70
C VAL A 123 1.89 11.01 -11.67
N LEU A 124 1.95 9.85 -11.01
CA LEU A 124 1.05 9.49 -9.92
C LEU A 124 1.84 9.50 -8.63
N THR A 125 1.47 10.34 -7.67
CA THR A 125 2.16 10.51 -6.40
C THR A 125 1.24 10.13 -5.25
N PHE A 126 1.77 9.47 -4.23
CA PHE A 126 1.01 9.13 -3.03
C PHE A 126 1.85 9.36 -1.78
N SER A 127 1.17 9.60 -0.68
CA SER A 127 1.75 9.60 0.65
C SER A 127 0.73 9.13 1.68
N GLY A 128 1.21 8.49 2.73
CA GLY A 128 0.32 7.97 3.76
C GLY A 128 1.05 7.36 4.93
N ARG A 129 0.25 6.78 5.82
CA ARG A 129 0.72 6.04 6.98
C ARG A 129 -0.04 4.73 7.10
N TYR A 130 0.63 3.71 7.61
CA TYR A 130 0.01 2.42 7.90
C TYR A 130 0.69 1.77 9.10
N SER A 131 0.05 0.77 9.68
CA SER A 131 0.58 0.05 10.83
C SER A 131 0.85 -1.41 10.49
N THR A 132 1.99 -1.91 10.95
CA THR A 132 2.32 -3.34 10.93
C THR A 132 2.30 -3.88 12.37
N PRO A 133 1.95 -5.15 12.59
CA PRO A 133 2.18 -5.81 13.88
C PRO A 133 3.68 -5.82 14.20
N ASP A 134 4.04 -5.54 15.45
CA ASP A 134 5.42 -5.71 15.93
C ASP A 134 5.82 -7.18 15.75
N GLN A 135 6.96 -7.40 15.09
CA GLN A 135 7.55 -8.72 14.85
C GLN A 135 8.43 -9.17 16.01
#